data_AF-A0A7G2E127-F1
#
_entry.id   AF-A0A7G2E127-F1
#
_cell.length_a   1.000
_cell.length_b   1.000
_cell.length_c   1.000
_cell.angle_alpha   90.00
_cell.angle_beta   90.00
_cell.angle_gamma   90.00
#
_symmetry.space_group_name_H-M   'P 1'
#
loop_
_entity.id
_entity.type
_entity.pdbx_description
1 polymer ?
#
loop_
_entity_poly.entity_id
_entity_poly.type
_entity_poly.pdbx_seq_one_letter_code
_entity_poly.pdbx_strand_id
1 'polypeptide(L)'
;MNVQKKLKIMAARDRNRFRPLFEGDEEVDMLYLNCNVASRPSLSCDGLVCIPIPGWINVLNPSTGEFLRFSSGRDPRLINDFECVDSKFDVFPGFWTMGFGRDNVNGSYKIVRMLFDRHFENRYCQILDVNIGEWRKQRQPPYFVGYREKSACVNGSIYWSQALIRCKLLAFDLYSEEFRDVPTPPRSEICERSCQIVNLEDRLVLAVTYTTSLHWNVKIWSMDAHDGTRSITYSIRLFSKDMNSSIMNHFQLWFWTRPLAVSKRGNLFFHDNEKRL
;
A
#
# COMPACT_ATOMS: atom_id res chain seq x y z
N MET A 1 -10.79 -15.34 31.20
CA MET A 1 -10.26 -15.99 29.97
C MET A 1 -9.85 -14.91 29.00
N ASN A 2 -8.55 -14.75 28.77
CA ASN A 2 -8.05 -13.81 27.77
C ASN A 2 -8.21 -14.51 26.41
N VAL A 3 -9.28 -14.23 25.67
CA VAL A 3 -9.50 -14.82 24.35
C VAL A 3 -8.34 -14.36 23.47
N GLN A 4 -7.47 -15.29 23.08
CA GLN A 4 -6.31 -14.99 22.25
C GLN A 4 -6.81 -14.54 20.88
N LYS A 5 -6.87 -13.22 20.66
CA LYS A 5 -7.28 -12.64 19.38
C LYS A 5 -6.26 -13.05 18.33
N LYS A 6 -6.68 -13.87 17.36
CA LYS A 6 -5.88 -14.25 16.20
C LYS A 6 -5.67 -13.06 15.27
N LEU A 7 -4.55 -13.08 14.56
CA LEU A 7 -4.28 -12.13 13.50
C LEU A 7 -5.24 -12.39 12.34
N LYS A 8 -5.85 -11.34 11.79
CA LYS A 8 -6.79 -11.47 10.68
C LYS A 8 -6.18 -10.90 9.41
N ILE A 9 -6.00 -11.76 8.41
CA ILE A 9 -5.54 -11.35 7.08
C ILE A 9 -6.73 -11.43 6.13
N MET A 10 -6.98 -10.33 5.41
CA MET A 10 -8.08 -10.26 4.47
C MET A 10 -7.59 -10.53 3.05
N ALA A 11 -8.27 -11.43 2.36
CA ALA A 11 -7.95 -11.80 0.99
C ALA A 11 -9.19 -11.66 0.10
N ALA A 12 -9.05 -10.95 -1.02
CA ALA A 12 -10.09 -10.93 -2.03
C ALA A 12 -10.03 -12.22 -2.86
N ARG A 13 -11.19 -12.84 -3.07
CA ARG A 13 -11.31 -14.08 -3.84
C ARG A 13 -12.12 -13.81 -5.11
N ASP A 14 -11.53 -14.19 -6.23
CA ASP A 14 -12.27 -14.28 -7.49
C ASP A 14 -13.32 -15.39 -7.36
N ARG A 15 -14.59 -15.04 -7.63
CA ARG A 15 -15.75 -15.93 -7.52
C ARG A 15 -15.60 -17.22 -8.34
N ASN A 16 -14.79 -17.17 -9.41
CA ASN A 16 -14.55 -18.30 -10.31
C ASN A 16 -13.40 -19.23 -9.87
N ARG A 17 -12.63 -18.89 -8.83
CA ARG A 17 -11.53 -19.74 -8.31
C ARG A 17 -11.96 -20.46 -7.04
N PHE A 18 -12.13 -21.79 -7.14
CA PHE A 18 -12.76 -22.62 -6.10
C PHE A 18 -11.84 -23.14 -4.97
N ARG A 19 -10.53 -22.89 -4.98
CA ARG A 19 -9.61 -23.38 -3.94
C ARG A 19 -9.13 -22.28 -2.99
N PRO A 20 -9.17 -22.48 -1.66
CA PRO A 20 -8.37 -21.66 -0.74
C PRO A 20 -6.90 -21.83 -1.09
N LEU A 21 -6.15 -20.73 -1.25
CA LEU A 21 -4.69 -20.82 -1.43
C LEU A 21 -3.94 -21.00 -0.10
N PHE A 22 -4.59 -20.69 1.03
CA PHE A 22 -4.03 -20.79 2.36
C PHE A 22 -5.16 -21.07 3.36
N GLU A 23 -5.20 -22.27 3.92
CA GLU A 23 -5.98 -22.55 5.13
C GLU A 23 -5.17 -21.96 6.28
N GLY A 24 -5.71 -20.95 6.98
CA GLY A 24 -4.99 -20.27 8.06
C GLY A 24 -4.37 -21.23 9.09
N ASP A 25 -3.35 -20.76 9.81
CA ASP A 25 -2.66 -21.54 10.86
C ASP A 25 -3.22 -21.20 12.27
N GLU A 26 -2.65 -21.77 13.32
CA GLU A 26 -3.02 -21.54 14.72
C GLU A 26 -3.09 -20.05 15.10
N GLU A 27 -2.26 -19.20 14.49
CA GLU A 27 -2.17 -17.76 14.83
C GLU A 27 -2.94 -16.83 13.88
N VAL A 28 -3.37 -17.32 12.71
CA VAL A 28 -3.89 -16.48 11.62
C VAL A 28 -5.22 -16.98 11.08
N ASP A 29 -6.21 -16.10 11.06
CA ASP A 29 -7.48 -16.32 10.38
C ASP A 29 -7.49 -15.58 9.03
N MET A 30 -7.83 -16.29 7.96
CA MET A 30 -8.05 -15.72 6.63
C MET A 30 -9.51 -15.33 6.44
N LEU A 31 -9.77 -14.07 6.12
CA LEU A 31 -11.10 -13.57 5.79
C LEU A 31 -11.21 -13.37 4.28
N TYR A 32 -12.06 -14.15 3.62
CA TYR A 32 -12.25 -14.08 2.18
C TYR A 32 -13.39 -13.15 1.80
N LEU A 33 -13.08 -12.07 1.09
CA LEU A 33 -14.06 -11.21 0.46
C LEU A 33 -14.42 -11.81 -0.91
N ASN A 34 -15.66 -12.28 -1.07
CA ASN A 34 -16.21 -12.67 -2.37
C ASN A 34 -16.62 -11.42 -3.14
N CYS A 35 -15.65 -10.79 -3.80
CA CYS A 35 -15.87 -9.62 -4.63
C CYS A 35 -15.35 -9.88 -6.05
N ASN A 36 -16.10 -9.45 -7.07
CA ASN A 36 -15.64 -9.40 -8.47
C ASN A 36 -14.53 -8.34 -8.69
N VAL A 37 -13.88 -7.94 -7.60
CA VAL A 37 -13.03 -6.76 -7.43
C VAL A 37 -11.63 -7.19 -6.96
N ALA A 38 -11.33 -8.49 -6.89
CA ALA A 38 -10.02 -9.02 -6.51
C ALA A 38 -8.87 -8.52 -7.40
N SER A 39 -9.16 -7.91 -8.55
CA SER A 39 -8.22 -7.26 -9.45
C SER A 39 -8.09 -5.74 -9.26
N ARG A 40 -8.83 -5.11 -8.33
CA ARG A 40 -8.79 -3.66 -8.15
C ARG A 40 -7.91 -3.25 -6.97
N PRO A 41 -7.20 -2.12 -7.08
CA PRO A 41 -6.44 -1.58 -5.97
C PRO A 41 -7.37 -1.16 -4.84
N SER A 42 -6.90 -1.38 -3.61
CA SER A 42 -7.62 -1.07 -2.38
C SER A 42 -6.62 -0.61 -1.31
N LEU A 43 -7.11 0.19 -0.37
CA LEU A 43 -6.37 0.64 0.81
C LEU A 43 -7.05 0.12 2.06
N SER A 44 -6.31 -0.01 3.15
CA SER A 44 -6.86 -0.48 4.42
C SER A 44 -6.30 0.29 5.61
N CYS A 45 -7.14 0.54 6.60
CA CYS A 45 -6.78 1.15 7.88
C CYS A 45 -7.75 0.63 8.95
N ASP A 46 -7.23 0.22 10.12
CA ASP A 46 -8.02 -0.31 11.25
C ASP A 46 -9.01 -1.44 10.88
N GLY A 47 -8.68 -2.25 9.87
CA GLY A 47 -9.56 -3.31 9.36
C GLY A 47 -10.69 -2.83 8.44
N LEU A 48 -10.84 -1.53 8.22
CA LEU A 48 -11.67 -0.97 7.14
C LEU A 48 -10.96 -1.09 5.80
N VAL A 49 -11.73 -1.25 4.73
CA VAL A 49 -11.23 -1.36 3.36
C VAL A 49 -11.82 -0.25 2.50
N CYS A 50 -10.95 0.54 1.88
CA CYS A 50 -11.30 1.57 0.91
C CYS A 50 -11.02 1.04 -0.50
N ILE A 51 -12.06 1.05 -1.35
CA ILE A 51 -12.03 0.54 -2.72
C ILE A 51 -12.47 1.65 -3.68
N PRO A 52 -11.52 2.38 -4.28
CA PRO A 52 -11.83 3.33 -5.34
C PRO A 52 -12.28 2.60 -6.61
N ILE A 53 -13.35 3.09 -7.21
CA ILE A 53 -13.87 2.63 -8.50
C ILE A 53 -14.13 3.86 -9.39
N PRO A 54 -14.25 3.71 -10.73
CA PRO A 54 -14.52 4.87 -11.57
C PRO A 54 -15.75 5.67 -11.10
N GLY A 55 -15.53 6.95 -10.78
CA GLY A 55 -16.56 7.87 -10.28
C GLY A 55 -17.02 7.70 -8.82
N TRP A 56 -16.52 6.71 -8.06
CA TRP A 56 -16.94 6.48 -6.68
C TRP A 56 -15.82 5.98 -5.76
N ILE A 57 -15.97 6.21 -4.46
CA ILE A 57 -15.18 5.54 -3.43
C ILE A 57 -16.10 4.77 -2.51
N ASN A 58 -15.80 3.48 -2.33
CA ASN A 58 -16.49 2.61 -1.40
C ASN A 58 -15.62 2.40 -0.16
N VAL A 59 -16.19 2.53 1.02
CA VAL A 59 -15.56 2.18 2.30
C VAL A 59 -16.40 1.08 2.95
N LEU A 60 -15.76 -0.04 3.25
CA LEU A 60 -16.40 -1.22 3.80
C LEU A 60 -15.78 -1.52 5.17
N ASN A 61 -16.63 -1.89 6.14
CA ASN A 61 -16.23 -2.58 7.35
C ASN A 61 -16.60 -4.08 7.21
N PRO A 62 -15.65 -4.96 6.87
CA PRO A 62 -15.95 -6.37 6.65
C PRO A 62 -16.39 -7.11 7.91
N SER A 63 -16.10 -6.58 9.10
CA SER A 63 -16.49 -7.22 10.37
C SER A 63 -17.94 -6.94 10.75
N THR A 64 -18.47 -5.78 10.36
CA THR A 64 -19.86 -5.38 10.65
C THR A 64 -20.78 -5.49 9.42
N GLY A 65 -20.20 -5.52 8.22
CA GLY A 65 -20.93 -5.44 6.95
C GLY A 65 -21.33 -4.02 6.55
N GLU A 66 -20.96 -3.00 7.34
CA GLU A 66 -21.27 -1.61 7.02
C GLU A 66 -20.58 -1.16 5.73
N PHE A 67 -21.30 -0.42 4.91
CA PHE A 67 -20.86 0.02 3.60
C PHE A 67 -21.23 1.48 3.38
N LEU A 68 -20.23 2.30 3.07
CA LEU A 68 -20.37 3.70 2.72
C LEU A 68 -19.89 3.91 1.29
N ARG A 69 -20.55 4.80 0.57
CA ARG A 69 -20.22 5.13 -0.81
C ARG A 69 -20.30 6.63 -1.05
N PHE A 70 -19.22 7.17 -1.59
CA PHE A 70 -19.06 8.59 -1.85
C PHE A 70 -18.81 8.83 -3.33
N SER A 71 -19.42 9.89 -3.88
CA SER A 71 -19.12 10.32 -5.25
C SER A 71 -17.66 10.81 -5.31
N SER A 72 -16.90 10.36 -6.30
CA SER A 72 -15.53 10.86 -6.52
C SER A 72 -15.48 11.96 -7.60
N GLY A 73 -16.63 12.29 -8.21
CA GLY A 73 -16.70 13.16 -9.38
C GLY A 73 -16.25 12.44 -10.66
N ARG A 74 -16.19 13.17 -11.78
CA ARG A 74 -15.70 12.61 -13.05
C ARG A 74 -14.19 12.41 -12.97
N ASP A 75 -13.72 11.23 -13.35
CA ASP A 75 -12.29 11.00 -13.46
C ASP A 75 -11.67 11.93 -14.53
N PRO A 76 -10.49 12.50 -14.24
CA PRO A 76 -9.78 13.35 -15.20
C PRO A 76 -9.51 12.58 -16.50
N ARG A 77 -9.76 13.22 -17.65
CA ARG A 77 -9.43 12.67 -18.97
C ARG A 77 -7.93 12.78 -19.24
N LEU A 78 -7.12 11.98 -18.53
CA LEU A 78 -5.67 11.84 -18.79
C LEU A 78 -5.35 10.54 -19.54
N ILE A 79 -6.38 9.90 -20.11
CA ILE A 79 -6.41 8.49 -20.56
C ILE A 79 -5.36 8.15 -21.65
N ASN A 80 -4.79 9.12 -22.36
CA ASN A 80 -3.93 8.83 -23.52
C ASN A 80 -2.41 8.81 -23.22
N ASP A 81 -1.93 9.27 -22.07
CA ASP A 81 -0.48 9.44 -21.85
C ASP A 81 0.16 8.33 -20.98
N PHE A 82 -0.64 7.47 -20.34
CA PHE A 82 -0.17 6.39 -19.44
C PHE A 82 -0.45 4.97 -19.97
N GLU A 83 -0.48 4.78 -21.29
CA GLU A 83 -0.86 3.53 -21.99
C GLU A 83 -0.06 2.27 -21.60
N CYS A 84 0.99 2.38 -20.78
CA CYS A 84 1.82 1.26 -20.32
C CYS A 84 1.83 1.12 -18.79
N VAL A 85 0.66 1.03 -18.16
CA VAL A 85 0.56 0.53 -16.79
C VAL A 85 0.34 -0.98 -16.84
N ASP A 86 1.37 -1.72 -16.43
CA ASP A 86 1.25 -3.16 -16.19
C ASP A 86 0.12 -3.41 -15.17
N SER A 87 -0.76 -4.35 -15.48
CA SER A 87 -1.83 -4.85 -14.59
C SER A 87 -1.37 -5.25 -13.18
N LYS A 88 -0.07 -5.41 -12.96
CA LYS A 88 0.56 -5.72 -11.68
C LYS A 88 0.64 -4.54 -10.71
N PHE A 89 0.48 -3.31 -11.19
CA PHE A 89 0.49 -2.13 -10.34
C PHE A 89 -0.89 -1.86 -9.75
N ASP A 90 -0.91 -1.45 -8.49
CA ASP A 90 -2.11 -1.00 -7.79
C ASP A 90 -2.48 0.44 -8.23
N VAL A 91 -2.75 0.64 -9.53
CA VAL A 91 -3.10 1.97 -10.06
C VAL A 91 -4.60 2.22 -9.93
N PHE A 92 -4.94 3.22 -9.11
CA PHE A 92 -6.33 3.59 -8.88
C PHE A 92 -6.97 4.19 -10.15
N PRO A 93 -8.29 4.04 -10.33
CA PRO A 93 -9.03 4.66 -11.43
C PRO A 93 -8.67 6.13 -11.60
N GLY A 94 -8.56 6.63 -12.84
CA GLY A 94 -8.20 8.03 -13.10
C GLY A 94 -6.76 8.41 -12.77
N PHE A 95 -5.88 7.44 -12.48
CA PHE A 95 -4.46 7.63 -12.11
C PHE A 95 -4.26 8.46 -10.83
N TRP A 96 -5.24 8.40 -9.91
CA TRP A 96 -5.12 9.04 -8.61
C TRP A 96 -4.04 8.34 -7.77
N THR A 97 -3.17 9.14 -7.14
CA THR A 97 -2.41 8.67 -5.98
C THR A 97 -3.29 8.80 -4.75
N MET A 98 -3.53 7.70 -4.04
CA MET A 98 -4.54 7.62 -2.99
C MET A 98 -3.92 7.30 -1.62
N GLY A 99 -4.59 7.74 -0.56
CA GLY A 99 -4.30 7.45 0.83
C GLY A 99 -5.58 7.24 1.63
N PHE A 100 -5.54 6.34 2.60
CA PHE A 100 -6.65 6.09 3.52
C PHE A 100 -6.09 5.87 4.91
N GLY A 101 -6.64 6.59 5.89
CA GLY A 101 -6.17 6.53 7.26
C GLY A 101 -7.17 7.07 8.25
N ARG A 102 -6.85 6.91 9.53
CA ARG A 102 -7.61 7.45 10.64
C ARG A 102 -6.85 8.59 11.27
N ASP A 103 -7.51 9.72 11.47
CA ASP A 103 -7.03 10.78 12.33
C ASP A 103 -7.15 10.34 13.79
N ASN A 104 -6.02 10.23 14.48
CA ASN A 104 -5.97 9.68 15.83
C ASN A 104 -6.52 10.65 16.90
N VAL A 105 -6.66 11.94 16.58
CA VAL A 105 -7.11 12.95 17.55
C VAL A 105 -8.63 13.06 17.57
N ASN A 106 -9.27 13.14 16.40
CA ASN A 106 -10.74 13.20 16.30
C ASN A 106 -11.39 11.84 16.01
N GLY A 107 -10.59 10.82 15.67
CA GLY A 107 -11.06 9.49 15.34
C GLY A 107 -11.71 9.35 13.97
N SER A 108 -11.73 10.41 13.14
CA SER A 108 -12.36 10.37 11.81
C SER A 108 -11.49 9.66 10.79
N TYR A 109 -12.13 8.90 9.91
CA TYR A 109 -11.45 8.28 8.79
C TYR A 109 -11.39 9.26 7.63
N LYS A 110 -10.22 9.40 7.02
CA LYS A 110 -9.97 10.35 5.94
C LYS A 110 -9.35 9.65 4.75
N ILE A 111 -9.77 10.07 3.56
CA ILE A 111 -9.23 9.62 2.28
C ILE A 111 -8.57 10.80 1.61
N VAL A 112 -7.29 10.67 1.26
CA VAL A 112 -6.53 11.69 0.52
C VAL A 112 -6.35 11.22 -0.90
N ARG A 113 -6.50 12.12 -1.87
CA ARG A 113 -6.20 11.84 -3.27
C ARG A 113 -5.41 12.97 -3.91
N MET A 114 -4.48 12.60 -4.77
CA MET A 114 -3.62 13.52 -5.51
C MET A 114 -3.61 13.13 -6.97
N LEU A 115 -3.66 14.12 -7.85
CA LEU A 115 -3.45 13.93 -9.28
C LEU A 115 -2.27 14.77 -9.72
N PHE A 116 -1.38 14.15 -10.48
CA PHE A 116 -0.23 14.79 -11.08
C PHE A 116 -0.35 14.73 -12.60
N ASP A 117 0.18 15.73 -13.28
CA ASP A 117 0.29 15.71 -14.74
C ASP A 117 1.59 15.03 -15.20
N ARG A 118 1.79 15.01 -16.53
CA ARG A 118 2.99 14.47 -17.20
C ARG A 118 4.30 15.16 -16.81
N HIS A 119 4.24 16.38 -16.28
CA HIS A 119 5.40 17.13 -15.81
C HIS A 119 5.65 16.89 -14.31
N PHE A 120 4.91 15.94 -13.71
CA PHE A 120 4.95 15.64 -12.29
C PHE A 120 4.48 16.81 -11.41
N GLU A 121 3.72 17.75 -11.98
CA GLU A 121 3.13 18.86 -11.24
C GLU A 121 1.77 18.46 -10.68
N ASN A 122 1.48 18.87 -9.44
CA ASN A 122 0.20 18.54 -8.81
C ASN A 122 -0.93 19.38 -9.42
N ARG A 123 -1.93 18.71 -9.98
CA ARG A 123 -3.15 19.33 -10.52
C ARG A 123 -4.25 19.42 -9.48
N TYR A 124 -4.36 18.38 -8.66
CA TYR A 124 -5.38 18.29 -7.61
C TYR A 124 -4.79 17.62 -6.38
N CYS A 125 -5.11 18.19 -5.22
CA CYS A 125 -4.95 17.55 -3.92
C CYS A 125 -6.25 17.76 -3.15
N GLN A 126 -6.90 16.66 -2.77
CA GLN A 126 -8.19 16.69 -2.10
C GLN A 126 -8.23 15.66 -0.98
N ILE A 127 -9.06 15.96 0.00
CA ILE A 127 -9.32 15.10 1.14
C ILE A 127 -10.83 14.97 1.35
N LEU A 128 -11.24 13.76 1.70
CA LEU A 128 -12.61 13.39 2.04
C LEU A 128 -12.59 12.90 3.49
N ASP A 129 -13.37 13.55 4.35
CA ASP A 129 -13.68 13.00 5.66
C ASP A 129 -14.87 12.05 5.51
N VAL A 130 -14.70 10.79 5.90
CA VAL A 130 -15.70 9.72 5.74
C VAL A 130 -16.95 9.99 6.58
N ASN A 131 -16.83 10.69 7.70
CA ASN A 131 -17.98 11.01 8.55
C ASN A 131 -18.84 12.13 7.95
N ILE A 132 -18.22 13.05 7.20
CA ILE A 132 -18.91 14.17 6.55
C ILE A 132 -19.42 13.77 5.15
N GLY A 133 -18.58 13.04 4.40
CA GLY A 133 -18.90 12.57 3.05
C GLY A 133 -18.64 13.58 1.93
N GLU A 134 -17.97 14.70 2.21
CA GLU A 134 -17.66 15.74 1.22
C GLU A 134 -16.16 15.87 0.94
N TRP A 135 -15.83 16.07 -0.35
CA TRP A 135 -14.48 16.38 -0.78
C TRP A 135 -14.17 17.86 -0.61
N ARG A 136 -13.01 18.15 -0.05
CA ARG A 136 -12.45 19.51 -0.02
C ARG A 136 -11.05 19.56 -0.62
N LYS A 137 -10.69 20.73 -1.11
CA LYS A 137 -9.34 21.00 -1.61
C LYS A 137 -8.37 21.04 -0.43
N GLN A 138 -7.17 20.53 -0.66
CA GLN A 138 -6.06 20.57 0.28
C GLN A 138 -4.87 21.31 -0.34
N ARG A 139 -3.94 21.75 0.51
CA ARG A 139 -2.62 22.23 0.06
C ARG A 139 -1.97 21.18 -0.85
N GLN A 140 -1.19 21.63 -1.81
CA GLN A 140 -0.50 20.74 -2.73
C GLN A 140 0.69 20.08 -2.01
N PRO A 141 1.02 18.82 -2.33
CA PRO A 141 2.23 18.19 -1.83
C PRO A 141 3.47 18.93 -2.37
N PRO A 142 4.59 18.94 -1.63
CA PRO A 142 5.80 19.67 -2.02
C PRO A 142 6.48 19.09 -3.26
N TYR A 143 6.17 17.85 -3.63
CA TYR A 143 6.70 17.17 -4.81
C TYR A 143 5.82 15.99 -5.22
N PHE A 144 6.10 15.46 -6.41
CA PHE A 144 5.46 14.26 -6.93
C PHE A 144 5.74 13.02 -6.08
N VAL A 145 4.66 12.32 -5.74
CA VAL A 145 4.67 10.99 -5.14
C VAL A 145 4.16 9.98 -6.15
N GLY A 146 4.68 8.76 -6.10
CA GLY A 146 4.36 7.71 -7.06
C GLY A 146 2.88 7.31 -7.06
N TYR A 147 2.31 7.07 -8.24
CA TYR A 147 0.95 6.56 -8.40
C TYR A 147 0.87 5.03 -8.46
N ARG A 148 2.02 4.34 -8.44
CA ARG A 148 2.11 2.87 -8.58
C ARG A 148 2.20 2.16 -7.23
N GLU A 149 2.79 2.83 -6.24
CA GLU A 149 3.00 2.32 -4.90
C GLU A 149 1.79 2.60 -3.99
N LYS A 150 1.50 1.64 -3.11
CA LYS A 150 0.50 1.84 -2.07
C LYS A 150 1.02 2.72 -0.96
N SER A 151 0.14 3.56 -0.45
CA SER A 151 0.35 4.28 0.79
C SER A 151 0.10 3.38 2.00
N ALA A 152 0.63 3.81 3.15
CA ALA A 152 0.32 3.22 4.44
C ALA A 152 -0.13 4.30 5.42
N CYS A 153 -1.06 3.96 6.32
CA CYS A 153 -1.43 4.82 7.45
C CYS A 153 -0.79 4.27 8.73
N VAL A 154 -0.03 5.11 9.43
CA VAL A 154 0.64 4.78 10.71
C VAL A 154 0.53 5.99 11.63
N ASN A 155 0.09 5.78 12.87
CA ASN A 155 0.00 6.82 13.90
C ASN A 155 -0.66 8.13 13.44
N GLY A 156 -1.80 8.05 12.76
CA GLY A 156 -2.54 9.24 12.33
C GLY A 156 -1.97 9.95 11.10
N SER A 157 -0.92 9.40 10.46
CA SER A 157 -0.33 9.96 9.25
C SER A 157 -0.41 8.97 8.09
N ILE A 158 -0.60 9.48 6.87
CA ILE A 158 -0.49 8.69 5.64
C ILE A 158 0.86 8.93 5.00
N TYR A 159 1.51 7.86 4.55
CA TYR A 159 2.84 7.88 3.97
C TYR A 159 2.82 7.42 2.51
N TRP A 160 3.54 8.14 1.65
CA TRP A 160 3.78 7.80 0.25
C TRP A 160 5.26 7.84 -0.08
N SER A 161 5.69 7.04 -1.06
CA SER A 161 7.04 7.04 -1.58
C SER A 161 7.11 7.88 -2.85
N GLN A 162 8.20 8.63 -2.98
CA GLN A 162 8.56 9.25 -4.24
C GLN A 162 9.02 8.15 -5.22
N ALA A 163 8.37 8.06 -6.38
CA ALA A 163 8.65 7.05 -7.42
C ALA A 163 10.01 7.24 -8.14
N LEU A 164 10.78 8.28 -7.82
CA LEU A 164 12.06 8.59 -8.48
C LEU A 164 13.23 8.32 -7.54
N ILE A 165 14.35 7.86 -8.12
CA ILE A 165 15.78 7.72 -7.74
C ILE A 165 16.21 7.84 -6.25
N ARG A 166 15.56 8.67 -5.44
CA ARG A 166 15.95 9.00 -4.06
C ARG A 166 15.07 8.38 -2.98
N CYS A 167 13.99 7.67 -3.33
CA CYS A 167 13.07 7.02 -2.37
C CYS A 167 12.77 7.92 -1.16
N LYS A 168 12.32 9.16 -1.40
CA LYS A 168 11.87 10.05 -0.33
C LYS A 168 10.50 9.60 0.17
N LEU A 169 10.25 9.75 1.46
CA LEU A 169 8.97 9.47 2.07
C LEU A 169 8.28 10.80 2.39
N LEU A 170 7.06 10.95 1.88
CA LEU A 170 6.19 12.06 2.22
C LEU A 170 5.15 11.56 3.20
N ALA A 171 5.03 12.23 4.34
CA ALA A 171 3.93 12.03 5.26
C ALA A 171 2.92 13.17 5.16
N PHE A 172 1.65 12.84 5.36
CA PHE A 172 0.58 13.79 5.56
C PHE A 172 -0.09 13.46 6.90
N ASP A 173 0.02 14.37 7.85
CA ASP A 173 -0.62 14.24 9.15
C ASP A 173 -2.14 14.48 8.98
N LEU A 174 -2.97 13.53 9.42
CA LEU A 174 -4.41 13.64 9.20
C LEU A 174 -5.08 14.63 10.15
N TYR A 175 -4.45 14.97 11.28
CA TYR A 175 -4.99 15.91 12.25
C TYR A 175 -4.66 17.36 11.90
N SER A 176 -3.37 17.66 11.73
CA SER A 176 -2.92 19.01 11.35
C SER A 176 -3.10 19.28 9.85
N GLU A 177 -3.21 18.22 9.05
CA GLU A 177 -3.38 18.28 7.60
C GLU A 177 -2.19 18.92 6.88
N GLU A 178 -1.01 18.67 7.44
CA GLU A 178 0.25 19.18 6.94
C GLU A 178 1.12 18.08 6.34
N PHE A 179 1.81 18.45 5.27
CA PHE A 179 2.84 17.61 4.68
C PHE A 179 4.15 17.77 5.42
N ARG A 180 4.86 16.66 5.62
CA ARG A 180 6.23 16.66 6.14
C ARG A 180 7.09 15.62 5.44
N ASP A 181 8.36 15.95 5.28
CA ASP A 181 9.35 15.01 4.80
C ASP A 181 9.73 14.04 5.92
N VAL A 182 9.85 12.76 5.56
CA VAL A 182 10.29 11.71 6.48
C VAL A 182 11.69 11.25 6.06
N PRO A 183 12.66 11.23 6.98
CA PRO A 183 14.01 10.78 6.68
C PRO A 183 14.02 9.34 6.15
N THR A 184 14.66 9.09 5.01
CA THR A 184 14.74 7.75 4.40
C THR A 184 16.11 7.11 4.56
N PRO A 185 16.22 5.77 4.52
CA PRO A 185 17.51 5.09 4.59
C PRO A 185 18.50 5.59 3.51
N PRO A 186 19.82 5.50 3.76
CA PRO A 186 20.83 5.95 2.80
C PRO A 186 20.63 5.29 1.42
N ARG A 187 20.91 6.05 0.34
CA ARG A 187 20.78 5.55 -1.03
C ARG A 187 21.61 4.27 -1.29
N SER A 188 22.73 4.10 -0.60
CA SER A 188 23.56 2.89 -0.68
C SER A 188 22.83 1.61 -0.22
N GLU A 189 21.80 1.75 0.60
CA GLU A 189 21.04 0.64 1.18
C GLU A 189 19.68 0.43 0.50
N ILE A 190 19.14 1.50 -0.12
CA ILE A 190 17.94 1.46 -0.95
C ILE A 190 18.38 1.37 -2.42
N CYS A 191 18.79 0.17 -2.84
CA CYS A 191 19.16 -0.08 -4.24
C CYS A 191 17.93 0.09 -5.18
N GLU A 192 18.20 0.47 -6.43
CA GLU A 192 17.33 1.07 -7.46
C GLU A 192 16.14 0.23 -7.98
N ARG A 193 15.62 -0.76 -7.23
CA ARG A 193 14.84 -1.85 -7.85
C ARG A 193 13.37 -1.94 -7.44
N SER A 194 13.02 -1.93 -6.15
CA SER A 194 11.63 -1.61 -5.74
C SER A 194 11.54 -1.35 -4.22
N CYS A 195 10.62 -0.47 -3.81
CA CYS A 195 10.31 -0.24 -2.40
C CYS A 195 8.78 -0.23 -2.18
N GLN A 196 8.35 -0.73 -1.03
CA GLN A 196 6.96 -0.71 -0.60
C GLN A 196 6.88 -0.14 0.81
N ILE A 197 5.90 0.72 1.03
CA ILE A 197 5.58 1.25 2.35
C ILE A 197 4.45 0.41 2.91
N VAL A 198 4.62 -0.07 4.13
CA VAL A 198 3.66 -0.93 4.81
C VAL A 198 3.50 -0.47 6.24
N ASN A 199 2.26 -0.47 6.76
CA ASN A 199 2.03 -0.50 8.19
C ASN A 199 2.15 -1.95 8.66
N LEU A 200 3.16 -2.24 9.45
CA LEU A 200 3.36 -3.55 10.07
C LEU A 200 3.32 -3.37 11.59
N GLU A 201 2.25 -3.86 12.23
CA GLU A 201 2.06 -3.75 13.69
C GLU A 201 2.15 -2.30 14.21
N ASP A 202 1.49 -1.37 13.53
CA ASP A 202 1.49 0.07 13.83
C ASP A 202 2.88 0.72 13.73
N ARG A 203 3.78 0.09 12.98
CA ARG A 203 5.10 0.62 12.64
C ARG A 203 5.20 0.89 11.16
N LEU A 204 5.82 2.02 10.84
CA LEU A 204 6.12 2.38 9.47
C LEU A 204 7.28 1.53 8.99
N VAL A 205 7.01 0.71 7.98
CA VAL A 205 7.99 -0.23 7.44
C VAL A 205 8.24 0.06 5.97
N LEU A 206 9.53 0.05 5.60
CA LEU A 206 9.97 0.06 4.21
C LEU A 206 10.50 -1.34 3.84
N ALA A 207 9.79 -2.00 2.93
CA ALA A 207 10.22 -3.26 2.35
C ALA A 207 10.94 -3.00 1.03
N VAL A 208 12.22 -3.31 0.98
CA VAL A 208 13.08 -3.12 -0.20
C VAL A 208 13.40 -4.49 -0.77
N THR A 209 13.14 -4.67 -2.07
CA THR A 209 13.52 -5.91 -2.77
C THR A 209 14.61 -5.63 -3.80
N TYR A 210 15.61 -6.50 -3.83
CA TYR A 210 16.65 -6.47 -4.84
C TYR A 210 17.09 -7.89 -5.19
N THR A 211 17.61 -8.07 -6.39
CA THR A 211 18.02 -9.37 -6.90
C THR A 211 19.54 -9.47 -6.98
N THR A 212 20.05 -10.66 -6.70
CA THR A 212 21.41 -11.09 -7.01
C THR A 212 21.35 -12.13 -8.12
N SER A 213 22.50 -12.60 -8.63
CA SER A 213 22.53 -13.66 -9.64
C SER A 213 21.88 -14.99 -9.19
N LEU A 214 21.66 -15.19 -7.89
CA LEU A 214 21.26 -16.49 -7.31
C LEU A 214 19.98 -16.47 -6.47
N HIS A 215 19.50 -15.30 -6.03
CA HIS A 215 18.31 -15.18 -5.19
C HIS A 215 17.80 -13.74 -5.11
N TRP A 216 16.54 -13.61 -4.72
CA TRP A 216 15.93 -12.35 -4.31
C TRP A 216 16.23 -12.09 -2.85
N ASN A 217 16.47 -10.82 -2.52
CA ASN A 217 16.65 -10.36 -1.15
C ASN A 217 15.53 -9.37 -0.83
N VAL A 218 14.93 -9.57 0.34
CA VAL A 218 13.96 -8.64 0.93
C VAL A 218 14.57 -8.11 2.22
N LYS A 219 14.74 -6.79 2.29
CA LYS A 219 15.12 -6.09 3.52
C LYS A 219 13.95 -5.28 4.02
N ILE A 220 13.63 -5.45 5.30
CA ILE A 220 12.51 -4.77 5.95
C ILE A 220 13.08 -3.84 7.00
N TRP A 221 12.89 -2.55 6.79
CA TRP A 221 13.30 -1.49 7.68
C TRP A 221 12.12 -1.03 8.51
N SER A 222 12.22 -1.13 9.82
CA SER A 222 11.30 -0.42 10.72
C SER A 222 11.84 0.98 10.93
N MET A 223 10.97 1.97 10.71
CA MET A 223 11.28 3.38 10.89
C MET A 223 10.40 3.91 12.01
N ASP A 224 11.03 4.57 12.98
CA ASP A 224 10.30 5.43 13.88
C ASP A 224 9.99 6.75 13.15
N ALA A 225 8.71 7.10 13.09
CA ALA A 225 8.24 8.25 12.33
C ALA A 225 8.51 9.60 13.00
N HIS A 226 8.91 9.60 14.28
CA HIS A 226 9.12 10.79 15.12
C HIS A 226 10.60 11.14 15.29
N ASP A 227 11.44 10.17 15.65
CA ASP A 227 12.87 10.42 15.89
C ASP A 227 13.78 9.97 14.74
N GLY A 228 13.20 9.30 13.73
CA GLY A 228 13.93 8.83 12.56
C GLY A 228 14.90 7.68 12.87
N THR A 229 14.82 7.07 14.06
CA THR A 229 15.57 5.86 14.38
C THR A 229 15.13 4.70 13.51
N ARG A 230 16.10 3.83 13.19
CA ARG A 230 15.95 2.81 12.15
C ARG A 230 16.55 1.52 12.65
N SER A 231 15.85 0.43 12.37
CA SER A 231 16.41 -0.91 12.55
C SER A 231 16.01 -1.79 11.38
N ILE A 232 16.95 -2.63 10.95
CA ILE A 232 16.63 -3.74 10.06
C ILE A 232 15.89 -4.76 10.92
N THR A 233 14.62 -5.00 10.60
CA THR A 233 13.79 -5.97 11.34
C THR A 233 13.90 -7.35 10.71
N TYR A 234 13.95 -7.43 9.38
CA TYR A 234 14.09 -8.69 8.66
C TYR A 234 15.03 -8.55 7.46
N SER A 235 15.82 -9.60 7.24
CA SER A 235 16.58 -9.80 6.00
C SER A 235 16.34 -11.23 5.52
N ILE A 236 15.64 -11.36 4.40
CA ILE A 236 15.12 -12.64 3.91
C ILE A 236 15.68 -12.90 2.52
N ARG A 237 16.16 -14.12 2.30
CA ARG A 237 16.53 -14.61 0.98
C ARG A 237 15.39 -15.47 0.44
N LEU A 238 14.96 -15.15 -0.76
CA LEU A 238 13.87 -15.84 -1.44
C LEU A 238 14.39 -16.47 -2.74
N PHE A 239 14.07 -17.75 -2.91
CA PHE A 239 14.49 -18.53 -4.07
C PHE A 239 13.27 -18.74 -4.96
N SER A 240 13.38 -18.33 -6.23
CA SER A 240 12.30 -18.46 -7.21
C SER A 240 12.21 -19.91 -7.71
N LYS A 241 11.00 -20.45 -7.87
CA LYS A 241 10.77 -21.78 -8.45
C LYS A 241 11.29 -21.90 -9.89
N ASP A 242 11.17 -20.83 -10.68
CA ASP A 242 11.54 -20.81 -12.10
C ASP A 242 12.86 -20.09 -12.38
N MET A 243 13.94 -20.39 -11.65
CA MET A 243 15.27 -19.84 -11.92
C MET A 243 15.87 -20.37 -13.25
N ASN A 244 15.34 -19.90 -14.38
CA ASN A 244 15.97 -20.07 -15.68
C ASN A 244 16.70 -18.78 -16.05
N SER A 245 18.01 -18.88 -16.29
CA SER A 245 18.94 -17.75 -16.49
C SER A 245 18.62 -16.87 -17.71
N SER A 246 17.76 -17.32 -18.62
CA SER A 246 17.35 -16.58 -19.83
C SER A 246 16.19 -15.60 -19.61
N ILE A 247 15.43 -15.71 -18.51
CA ILE A 247 14.33 -14.78 -18.15
C ILE A 247 14.88 -13.48 -17.52
N MET A 248 16.20 -13.40 -17.36
CA MET A 248 16.88 -12.35 -16.63
C MET A 248 16.84 -10.95 -17.29
N ASN A 249 16.51 -10.80 -18.57
CA ASN A 249 16.81 -9.53 -19.23
C ASN A 249 15.67 -8.51 -19.40
N HIS A 250 14.39 -8.84 -19.15
CA HIS A 250 13.31 -7.88 -19.41
C HIS A 250 12.20 -7.75 -18.34
N PHE A 251 12.04 -8.71 -17.42
CA PHE A 251 10.96 -8.70 -16.42
C PHE A 251 11.45 -8.72 -14.95
N GLN A 252 12.74 -8.48 -14.73
CA GLN A 252 13.44 -8.60 -13.43
C GLN A 252 13.12 -7.51 -12.40
N LEU A 253 12.41 -6.46 -12.75
CA LEU A 253 12.38 -5.23 -11.94
C LEU A 253 11.20 -5.16 -10.96
N TRP A 254 10.31 -6.16 -10.95
CA TRP A 254 9.00 -6.05 -10.30
C TRP A 254 8.64 -7.27 -9.47
N PHE A 255 9.61 -7.83 -8.75
CA PHE A 255 9.29 -8.82 -7.71
C PHE A 255 8.73 -8.10 -6.49
N TRP A 256 7.40 -8.07 -6.41
CA TRP A 256 6.65 -7.38 -5.38
C TRP A 256 6.26 -8.40 -4.31
N THR A 257 7.10 -8.49 -3.28
CA THR A 257 6.70 -9.09 -2.01
C THR A 257 6.24 -7.98 -1.10
N ARG A 258 4.95 -7.97 -0.76
CA ARG A 258 4.43 -7.01 0.22
C ARG A 258 4.31 -7.70 1.57
N PRO A 259 5.07 -7.31 2.60
CA PRO A 259 4.79 -7.74 3.97
C PRO A 259 3.33 -7.44 4.31
N LEU A 260 2.66 -8.39 4.95
CA LEU A 260 1.26 -8.26 5.35
C LEU A 260 1.12 -8.18 6.86
N ALA A 261 1.84 -9.04 7.58
CA ALA A 261 1.74 -9.15 9.02
C ALA A 261 2.88 -9.97 9.61
N VAL A 262 3.07 -9.84 10.93
CA VAL A 262 3.96 -10.66 11.73
C VAL A 262 3.11 -11.40 12.76
N SER A 263 3.41 -12.68 12.97
CA SER A 263 2.74 -13.53 13.96
C SER A 263 3.35 -13.32 15.35
N LYS A 264 2.68 -13.77 16.42
CA LYS A 264 3.22 -13.66 17.79
C LYS A 264 4.50 -14.47 17.98
N ARG A 265 4.66 -15.56 17.22
CA ARG A 265 5.89 -16.36 17.14
C ARG A 265 6.98 -15.73 16.25
N GLY A 266 6.72 -14.58 15.62
CA GLY A 266 7.65 -13.89 14.74
C GLY A 266 7.62 -14.38 13.29
N ASN A 267 6.59 -15.13 12.87
CA ASN A 267 6.46 -15.54 11.47
C ASN A 267 6.01 -14.36 10.62
N LEU A 268 6.79 -14.01 9.58
CA LEU A 268 6.43 -12.96 8.63
C LEU A 268 5.59 -13.51 7.48
N PHE A 269 4.43 -12.90 7.24
CA PHE A 269 3.57 -13.19 6.10
C PHE A 269 3.77 -12.15 5.01
N PHE A 270 3.88 -12.59 3.75
CA PHE A 270 4.02 -11.73 2.59
C PHE A 270 3.03 -12.12 1.48
N HIS A 271 2.60 -11.12 0.71
CA HIS A 271 1.89 -11.33 -0.54
C HIS A 271 2.89 -11.41 -1.69
N ASP A 272 2.83 -12.49 -2.47
CA ASP A 272 3.59 -12.64 -3.71
C ASP A 272 2.67 -12.38 -4.91
N ASN A 273 2.88 -11.25 -5.57
CA ASN A 273 2.11 -10.84 -6.76
C ASN A 273 2.29 -11.81 -7.94
N GLU A 274 3.43 -12.50 -8.01
CA GLU A 274 3.81 -13.31 -9.17
C GLU A 274 3.61 -14.82 -8.95
N LYS A 275 3.33 -15.24 -7.72
CA LYS A 275 3.20 -16.65 -7.33
C LYS A 275 4.41 -17.50 -7.73
N ARG A 276 5.61 -16.93 -7.58
CA ARG A 276 6.90 -17.53 -7.95
C ARG A 276 7.63 -18.16 -6.76
N LEU A 277 7.11 -17.97 -5.55
CA LEU A 277 7.59 -18.59 -4.31
C LEU A 277 6.93 -19.94 -4.04
#